data_AF-A0AAD1LUF2-F1
#
_entry.id   AF-A0AAD1LUF2-F1
#
_cell.length_a   1.000
_cell.length_b   1.000
_cell.length_c   1.000
_cell.angle_alpha   90.00
_cell.angle_beta   90.00
_cell.angle_gamma   90.00
#
_symmetry.space_group_name_H-M   'P 1'
#
loop_
_entity.id
_entity.type
_entity.pdbx_description
1 polymer ?
#
loop_
_entity_poly.entity_id
_entity_poly.type
_entity_poly.pdbx_seq_one_letter_code
_entity_poly.pdbx_strand_id
1 'polypeptide(L)' 'MRFIIDFGQPEPLMIQDGAGQSGNPVSPNYANGIDPWIKGQYQSLPLQSQNFDRGYGKSRLTLVPGK' A
#
# COMPACT_ATOMS: atom_id res chain seq x y z
N MET A 1 11.50 0.14 -5.00
CA MET A 1 10.20 0.77 -5.28
C MET A 1 10.06 1.17 -6.75
N ARG A 2 8.91 0.89 -7.36
CA ARG A 2 8.52 1.29 -8.72
C ARG A 2 7.09 1.83 -8.70
N PHE A 3 6.87 2.91 -9.45
CA PHE A 3 5.56 3.51 -9.70
C PHE A 3 5.16 3.32 -11.17
N ILE A 4 3.87 3.11 -11.40
CA ILE A 4 3.25 3.15 -12.71
C ILE A 4 2.05 4.09 -12.60
N ILE A 5 2.00 5.12 -13.44
CA ILE A 5 0.90 6.08 -13.48
C ILE A 5 0.17 5.95 -14.82
N ASP A 6 -1.11 5.58 -14.77
CA ASP A 6 -2.01 5.50 -15.91
C ASP A 6 -3.27 6.34 -15.66
N PHE A 7 -3.34 7.51 -16.29
CA PHE A 7 -4.47 8.43 -16.16
C PHE A 7 -5.76 7.94 -16.83
N GLY A 8 -5.72 6.82 -17.56
CA GLY A 8 -6.92 6.15 -18.06
C GLY A 8 -7.65 5.30 -17.01
N GLN A 9 -7.04 5.05 -15.85
CA GLN A 9 -7.64 4.25 -14.77
C GLN A 9 -8.39 5.13 -13.76
N PRO A 10 -9.45 4.61 -13.13
CA PRO A 10 -10.11 5.28 -12.00
C PRO A 10 -9.14 5.55 -10.84
N GLU A 11 -8.24 4.60 -10.56
CA GLU A 11 -7.14 4.78 -9.61
C GLU A 11 -5.83 4.78 -10.39
N PRO A 12 -5.23 5.95 -10.66
CA PRO A 12 -4.19 6.08 -11.67
C PRO A 12 -2.83 5.56 -11.20
N LEU A 13 -2.65 5.33 -9.90
CA LEU A 13 -1.36 4.99 -9.33
C LEU A 13 -1.29 3.51 -8.94
N MET A 14 -0.29 2.82 -9.49
CA MET A 14 0.11 1.48 -9.09
C MET A 14 1.54 1.48 -8.55
N ILE A 15 1.77 0.76 -7.45
CA ILE A 15 3.04 0.75 -6.74
C ILE A 15 3.44 -0.70 -6.44
N GLN A 16 4.75 -0.97 -6.49
CA GLN A 16 5.32 -2.15 -5.85
C GLN A 16 6.69 -1.80 -5.27
N ASP A 17 6.99 -2.38 -4.10
CA ASP A 17 8.34 -2.39 -3.55
C ASP A 17 8.93 -3.80 -3.52
N GLY A 18 10.27 -3.88 -3.62
CA GLY A 18 11.00 -5.16 -3.69
C GLY A 18 11.07 -5.90 -2.36
N ALA A 19 10.85 -5.19 -1.25
CA ALA A 19 10.64 -5.73 0.09
C ALA A 19 9.25 -5.27 0.60
N GLY A 20 8.98 -5.39 1.89
CA GLY A 20 7.79 -4.77 2.48
C GLY A 20 8.05 -3.34 2.98
N GLN A 21 6.99 -2.64 3.43
CA GLN A 21 7.06 -1.25 3.88
C GLN A 21 7.82 -1.04 5.19
N SER A 22 8.17 -2.11 5.92
CA SER A 22 8.83 -2.04 7.22
C SER A 22 10.25 -2.60 7.14
N GLY A 23 11.23 -1.87 7.68
CA GLY A 23 12.59 -2.39 7.87
C GLY A 23 12.76 -3.35 9.06
N ASN A 24 11.74 -3.48 9.92
CA ASN A 24 11.79 -4.36 11.10
C ASN A 24 11.47 -5.82 10.72
N PRO A 25 12.39 -6.80 10.96
CA PRO A 25 12.18 -8.21 10.63
C PRO A 25 10.99 -8.89 11.30
N VAL A 26 10.51 -8.37 12.44
CA VAL A 26 9.32 -8.94 13.12
C VAL A 26 8.00 -8.38 12.60
N SER A 27 8.04 -7.40 11.70
CA SER A 27 6.83 -6.84 11.11
C SER A 27 6.25 -7.80 10.06
N PRO A 28 4.92 -7.98 10.01
CA PRO A 28 4.29 -8.68 8.88
C PRO A 28 4.53 -7.97 7.54
N ASN A 29 4.92 -6.69 7.58
CA ASN A 29 5.25 -5.88 6.41
C ASN A 29 6.75 -5.81 6.12
N TYR A 30 7.57 -6.77 6.59
CA TYR A 30 9.01 -6.81 6.30
C TYR A 30 9.32 -7.36 4.90
N ALA A 31 8.72 -8.50 4.57
CA ALA A 31 9.03 -9.25 3.35
C ALA A 31 7.83 -9.44 2.41
N ASN A 32 6.65 -8.90 2.76
CA ASN A 32 5.40 -9.15 2.03
C ASN A 32 5.34 -8.54 0.62
N GLY A 33 6.30 -7.69 0.24
CA GLY A 33 6.42 -7.20 -1.14
C GLY A 33 7.35 -8.03 -2.05
N ILE A 34 8.13 -8.98 -1.51
CA ILE A 34 9.07 -9.79 -2.30
C ILE A 34 8.34 -10.63 -3.36
N ASP A 35 7.32 -11.39 -2.93
CA ASP A 35 6.57 -12.29 -3.80
C ASP A 35 5.87 -11.55 -4.96
N PRO A 36 5.10 -10.48 -4.70
CA PRO A 36 4.49 -9.67 -5.77
C PRO A 36 5.53 -9.01 -6.68
N TRP A 37 6.66 -8.54 -6.15
CA TRP A 37 7.74 -7.93 -6.93
C TRP A 37 8.31 -8.90 -7.96
N ILE A 38 8.65 -10.12 -7.54
CA ILE A 38 9.20 -11.16 -8.44
C ILE A 38 8.17 -11.57 -9.49
N LYS A 39 6.88 -11.53 -9.16
CA LYS A 39 5.77 -11.85 -10.08
C LYS A 39 5.33 -10.67 -10.95
N GLY A 40 5.93 -9.49 -10.79
CA GLY A 40 5.50 -8.27 -11.49
C GLY A 40 4.07 -7.85 -11.17
N GLN A 41 3.57 -8.18 -9.98
CA GLN A 41 2.24 -7.84 -9.51
C GLN A 41 2.29 -6.47 -8.83
N TYR A 42 1.63 -5.49 -9.42
CA TYR A 42 1.54 -4.13 -8.88
C TYR A 42 0.21 -3.93 -8.16
N GLN A 43 0.26 -3.18 -7.07
CA GLN A 43 -0.93 -2.86 -6.28
C GLN A 43 -1.42 -1.46 -6.63
N SER A 44 -2.72 -1.33 -6.94
CA SER A 44 -3.35 -0.02 -7.11
C SER A 44 -3.47 0.68 -5.76
N LEU A 45 -2.92 1.90 -5.67
CA LEU A 45 -3.03 2.73 -4.48
C LEU A 45 -4.33 3.55 -4.56
N PRO A 46 -5.24 3.43 -3.58
CA PRO A 46 -6.45 4.23 -3.58
C PRO A 46 -6.11 5.70 -3.29
N LEU A 47 -6.43 6.57 -4.24
CA LEU A 47 -6.34 8.03 -4.12
C LEU A 47 -7.71 8.67 -3.90
N GLN A 48 -8.79 7.98 -4.26
CA GLN A 48 -10.15 8.45 -4.01
C GLN A 48 -10.63 8.00 -2.63
N SER A 49 -11.17 8.93 -1.83
CA SER A 49 -11.55 8.66 -0.44
C SER A 49 -12.62 7.57 -0.31
N GLN A 50 -13.55 7.46 -1.28
CA GLN A 50 -14.55 6.40 -1.29
C GLN A 50 -13.95 4.98 -1.41
N ASN A 51 -12.69 4.86 -1.83
CA ASN A 51 -11.99 3.59 -1.99
C ASN A 51 -11.10 3.22 -0.79
N PHE A 52 -10.97 4.09 0.21
CA PHE A 52 -10.08 3.84 1.35
C PHE A 52 -10.52 2.63 2.18
N ASP A 53 -11.83 2.44 2.39
CA ASP A 53 -12.33 1.28 3.12
C ASP A 53 -12.03 -0.04 2.39
N ARG A 54 -12.02 -0.02 1.06
CA ARG A 54 -11.64 -1.18 0.23
C ARG A 54 -10.14 -1.47 0.31
N GLY A 55 -9.29 -0.44 0.29
CA GLY A 55 -7.84 -0.61 0.30
C GLY A 55 -7.23 -0.84 1.68
N TYR A 56 -7.76 -0.21 2.72
CA TYR A 56 -7.18 -0.18 4.07
C TYR A 56 -8.08 -0.82 5.14
N GLY A 57 -9.25 -1.32 4.76
CA GLY A 57 -10.26 -1.80 5.70
C GLY A 57 -10.97 -0.66 6.43
N LYS A 58 -11.86 -1.01 7.37
CA LYS A 58 -12.70 -0.06 8.14
C LYS A 58 -12.12 0.30 9.50
N SER A 59 -11.10 -0.41 9.98
CA SER A 59 -10.45 -0.11 11.25
C SER A 59 -9.68 1.20 11.14
N ARG A 60 -9.95 2.12 12.06
CA ARG A 60 -9.27 3.42 12.15
C ARG A 60 -8.71 3.57 13.54
N LEU A 61 -7.43 3.95 13.61
CA LEU A 61 -6.79 4.35 14.85
C LEU A 61 -6.77 5.87 14.91
N THR A 62 -7.49 6.45 15.86
CA THR A 62 -7.45 7.89 16.15
C THR A 62 -6.69 8.09 17.45
N LEU A 63 -5.57 8.80 17.39
CA LEU A 63 -4.76 9.14 18.56
C LEU A 63 -4.96 10.61 18.87
N VAL A 64 -5.21 10.92 20.14
CA VAL A 64 -5.25 12.29 20.66
C VAL A 64 -4.08 12.47 21.63
N PRO A 65 -3.29 13.56 21.53
CA PRO A 65 -2.25 13.82 22.50
C PRO A 65 -2.79 13.84 23.92
N GLY A 66 -2.04 13.26 24.86
CA GLY A 66 -2.24 13.52 26.28
C GLY A 66 -1.90 14.98 26.61
N LYS A 67 -2.47 15.50 27.69
CA LYS A 67 -2.11 16.83 28.22
C LYS A 67 -0.61 16.93 28.51
#